data_AF-B4MNA7-F1
#
_entry.id   AF-B4MNA7-F1
#
_cell.length_a   1.000
_cell.length_b   1.000
_cell.length_c   1.000
_cell.angle_alpha   90.00
_cell.angle_beta   90.00
_cell.angle_gamma   90.00
#
_symmetry.space_group_name_H-M   'P 1'
#
loop_
_entity.id
_entity.type
_entity.pdbx_description
1 polymer ?
#
loop_
_entity_poly.entity_id
_entity_poly.type
_entity_poly.pdbx_seq_one_letter_code
_entity_poly.pdbx_strand_id
1 'polypeptide(L)'
;MTYQVSVLLLSLFLLAGCAFAEDFSECSNVEVDTFVMVIEDCASYIYCNGEDSFRDMCPEQTYFDAQSKECAFDDEGVCLRKDTLEADVPIVAAAAEGEIESEDTLTEINEGDNSAEEEAENVVTTAAPGPSTVPRPHCDPANDSFHPHPQRCEYYYSCISGYLTIVRCPYKYGWDVATEQCKPLTDAQCFSSL
;
A
#
# COMPACT_ATOMS: atom_id res chain seq x y z
N MET A 1 40.00 -33.10 -25.38
CA MET A 1 38.61 -33.57 -25.55
C MET A 1 37.74 -33.16 -24.37
N THR A 2 38.06 -33.57 -23.13
CA THR A 2 37.30 -33.22 -21.92
C THR A 2 37.31 -31.71 -21.60
N TYR A 3 38.48 -31.07 -21.66
CA TYR A 3 38.62 -29.62 -21.38
C TYR A 3 37.80 -28.73 -22.31
N GLN A 4 37.73 -29.07 -23.60
CA GLN A 4 37.02 -28.31 -24.61
C GLN A 4 35.49 -28.40 -24.44
N VAL A 5 34.99 -29.56 -23.99
CA VAL A 5 33.59 -29.77 -23.61
C VAL A 5 33.25 -28.98 -22.34
N SER A 6 34.15 -28.96 -21.35
CA SER A 6 33.96 -28.16 -20.12
C SER A 6 33.92 -26.66 -20.39
N VAL A 7 34.78 -26.13 -21.28
CA VAL A 7 34.78 -24.71 -21.66
C VAL A 7 33.51 -24.34 -22.43
N LEU A 8 33.05 -25.21 -23.34
CA LEU A 8 31.79 -25.00 -24.07
C LEU A 8 30.59 -24.98 -23.13
N LEU A 9 30.52 -25.89 -22.15
CA LEU A 9 29.44 -25.91 -21.15
C LEU A 9 29.47 -24.69 -20.23
N LEU A 10 30.64 -24.25 -19.77
CA LEU A 10 30.81 -23.02 -19.00
C LEU A 10 30.41 -21.77 -19.80
N SER A 11 30.76 -21.71 -21.08
CA SER A 11 30.38 -20.60 -21.95
C SER A 11 28.87 -20.54 -22.23
N LEU A 12 28.21 -21.70 -22.30
CA LEU A 12 26.76 -21.80 -22.49
C LEU A 12 26.00 -21.34 -21.24
N PHE A 13 26.50 -21.69 -20.05
CA PHE A 13 25.96 -21.23 -18.77
C PHE A 13 26.16 -19.72 -18.54
N LEU A 14 27.26 -19.14 -19.03
CA LEU A 14 27.51 -17.68 -18.97
C LEU A 14 26.65 -16.88 -19.94
N LEU A 15 26.21 -17.47 -21.06
CA LEU A 15 25.28 -16.87 -22.01
C LEU A 15 23.81 -17.06 -21.61
N ALA A 16 23.52 -18.04 -20.77
CA ALA A 16 22.22 -18.26 -20.13
C ALA A 16 22.09 -17.49 -18.81
N GLY A 17 22.53 -16.23 -18.78
CA GLY A 17 22.16 -15.31 -17.71
C GLY A 17 20.64 -15.24 -17.66
N CYS A 18 20.05 -15.63 -16.53
CA CYS A 18 18.60 -15.59 -16.33
C CYS A 18 18.13 -14.14 -16.45
N ALA A 19 17.61 -13.75 -17.60
CA ALA A 19 16.65 -12.67 -17.67
C ALA A 19 15.38 -13.19 -17.01
N PHE A 20 15.21 -12.93 -15.72
CA PHE A 20 13.92 -13.11 -15.06
C PHE A 20 13.03 -11.99 -15.57
N ALA A 21 12.30 -12.25 -16.66
CA ALA A 21 11.13 -11.46 -16.98
C ALA A 21 10.09 -11.81 -15.91
N GLU A 22 9.87 -10.92 -14.95
CA GLU A 22 8.74 -11.03 -14.04
C GLU A 22 7.47 -10.81 -14.87
N ASP A 23 6.68 -11.86 -15.04
CA ASP A 23 5.42 -11.81 -15.77
C ASP A 23 4.32 -11.30 -14.83
N PHE A 24 3.78 -10.14 -15.13
CA PHE A 24 2.69 -9.53 -14.37
C PHE A 24 1.35 -9.82 -15.04
N SER A 25 0.76 -10.95 -14.68
CA SER A 25 -0.53 -11.39 -15.23
C SER A 25 -1.65 -10.36 -15.04
N GLU A 26 -1.57 -9.61 -13.94
CA GLU A 26 -2.47 -8.52 -13.56
C GLU A 26 -2.46 -7.38 -14.57
N CYS A 27 -1.36 -7.19 -15.33
CA CYS A 27 -1.24 -6.16 -16.36
C CYS A 27 -1.82 -6.56 -17.73
N SER A 28 -2.23 -7.82 -17.93
CA SER A 28 -2.59 -8.35 -19.25
C SER A 28 -3.75 -7.63 -19.96
N ASN A 29 -4.65 -6.99 -19.21
CA ASN A 29 -5.87 -6.36 -19.76
C ASN A 29 -6.10 -4.96 -19.17
N VAL A 30 -5.03 -4.27 -18.82
CA VAL A 30 -5.08 -2.94 -18.21
C VAL A 30 -4.33 -1.96 -19.08
N GLU A 31 -4.71 -0.70 -19.00
CA GLU A 31 -4.02 0.38 -19.71
C GLU A 31 -2.57 0.49 -19.24
N VAL A 32 -1.65 0.86 -20.15
CA VAL A 32 -0.28 1.21 -19.76
C VAL A 32 -0.29 2.48 -18.90
N ASP A 33 0.76 2.67 -18.09
CA ASP A 33 0.90 3.78 -17.13
C ASP A 33 -0.16 3.76 -16.01
N THR A 34 -0.64 2.57 -15.64
CA THR A 34 -1.58 2.40 -14.52
C THR A 34 -0.98 1.58 -13.39
N PHE A 35 -1.53 1.76 -12.19
CA PHE A 35 -1.25 0.91 -11.04
C PHE A 35 -2.42 -0.06 -10.83
N VAL A 36 -2.09 -1.31 -10.48
CA VAL A 36 -3.05 -2.35 -10.11
C VAL A 36 -2.65 -2.99 -8.78
N MET A 37 -3.63 -3.54 -8.07
CA MET A 37 -3.38 -4.26 -6.82
C MET A 37 -2.76 -5.63 -7.10
N VAL A 38 -1.92 -6.12 -6.18
CA VAL A 38 -1.53 -7.53 -6.16
C VAL A 38 -2.60 -8.32 -5.41
N ILE A 39 -3.17 -9.35 -6.03
CA ILE A 39 -4.34 -10.07 -5.49
C ILE A 39 -4.02 -10.75 -4.16
N GLU A 40 -2.83 -11.34 -4.04
CA GLU A 40 -2.44 -12.10 -2.84
C GLU A 40 -1.80 -11.25 -1.75
N ASP A 41 -1.48 -9.99 -2.07
CA ASP A 41 -0.77 -9.08 -1.18
C ASP A 41 -1.36 -7.68 -1.34
N CYS A 42 -2.39 -7.40 -0.53
CA CYS A 42 -3.10 -6.13 -0.51
C CYS A 42 -2.20 -4.94 -0.13
N ALA A 43 -1.04 -5.18 0.48
CA ALA A 43 -0.05 -4.15 0.78
C ALA A 43 0.90 -3.91 -0.41
N SER A 44 0.73 -4.60 -1.54
CA SER A 44 1.55 -4.45 -2.73
C SER A 44 0.74 -4.02 -3.95
N TYR A 45 1.43 -3.39 -4.89
CA TYR A 45 0.89 -2.96 -6.16
C TYR A 45 1.84 -3.30 -7.31
N ILE A 46 1.32 -3.27 -8.53
CA ILE A 46 2.10 -3.40 -9.76
C ILE A 46 1.89 -2.12 -10.58
N TYR A 47 2.97 -1.51 -11.03
CA TYR A 47 2.93 -0.52 -12.11
C TYR A 47 2.96 -1.25 -13.45
N CYS A 48 1.94 -1.07 -14.26
CA CYS A 48 1.81 -1.70 -15.57
C CYS A 48 2.31 -0.76 -16.65
N ASN A 49 3.47 -1.06 -17.22
CA ASN A 49 4.07 -0.31 -18.32
C ASN A 49 4.79 -1.25 -19.30
N GLY A 50 4.09 -2.28 -19.77
CA GLY A 50 4.64 -3.25 -20.72
C GLY A 50 5.79 -4.05 -20.11
N GLU A 51 6.94 -4.08 -20.79
CA GLU A 51 8.14 -4.80 -20.35
C GLU A 51 8.76 -4.19 -19.08
N ASP A 52 8.44 -2.93 -18.78
CA ASP A 52 8.98 -2.18 -17.64
C ASP A 52 8.03 -2.13 -16.46
N SER A 53 7.07 -3.06 -16.46
CA SER A 53 6.20 -3.25 -15.32
C SER A 53 7.03 -3.68 -14.10
N PHE A 54 6.63 -3.25 -12.92
CA PHE A 54 7.31 -3.63 -11.68
C PHE A 54 6.31 -3.78 -10.54
N ARG A 55 6.69 -4.61 -9.56
CA ARG A 55 5.96 -4.77 -8.30
C ARG A 55 6.66 -3.99 -7.19
N ASP A 56 5.89 -3.29 -6.37
CA ASP A 56 6.40 -2.60 -5.20
C ASP A 56 5.36 -2.62 -4.07
N MET A 57 5.81 -2.27 -2.86
CA MET A 57 5.00 -2.30 -1.64
C MET A 57 4.53 -0.90 -1.26
N CYS A 58 3.29 -0.83 -0.81
CA CYS A 58 2.82 0.33 -0.08
C CYS A 58 3.62 0.49 1.23
N PRO A 59 3.79 1.73 1.70
CA PRO A 59 4.40 1.99 3.00
C PRO A 59 3.71 1.26 4.16
N GLU A 60 4.41 1.11 5.29
CA GLU A 60 3.85 0.44 6.47
C GLU A 60 2.49 1.04 6.90
N GLN A 61 1.59 0.16 7.36
CA GLN A 61 0.22 0.47 7.79
C GLN A 61 -0.69 1.07 6.69
N THR A 62 -0.29 0.94 5.42
CA THR A 62 -1.10 1.32 4.26
C THR A 62 -1.32 0.13 3.35
N TYR A 63 -2.40 0.18 2.56
CA TYR A 63 -2.74 -0.84 1.56
C TYR A 63 -2.95 -0.16 0.21
N PHE A 64 -2.84 -0.91 -0.89
CA PHE A 64 -3.14 -0.36 -2.20
C PHE A 64 -4.65 -0.35 -2.43
N ASP A 65 -5.25 0.84 -2.50
CA ASP A 65 -6.65 1.01 -2.86
C ASP A 65 -6.81 1.04 -4.38
N ALA A 66 -7.46 0.01 -4.92
CA ALA A 66 -7.67 -0.13 -6.36
C ALA A 66 -8.57 0.96 -6.95
N GLN A 67 -9.43 1.60 -6.15
CA GLN A 67 -10.33 2.65 -6.63
C GLN A 67 -9.59 3.96 -6.90
N SER A 68 -8.83 4.45 -5.92
CA SER A 68 -7.97 5.63 -6.06
C SER A 68 -6.68 5.34 -6.84
N LYS A 69 -6.29 4.07 -6.94
CA LYS A 69 -5.01 3.60 -7.50
C LYS A 69 -3.81 4.21 -6.78
N GLU A 70 -3.90 4.25 -5.44
CA GLU A 70 -2.93 4.84 -4.52
C GLU A 70 -2.89 4.04 -3.21
N CYS A 71 -1.83 4.23 -2.41
CA CYS A 71 -1.74 3.61 -1.09
C CYS A 71 -2.58 4.38 -0.05
N ALA A 72 -3.64 3.77 0.48
CA ALA A 72 -4.50 4.36 1.51
C ALA A 72 -4.17 3.82 2.91
N PHE A 73 -4.50 4.57 3.95
CA PHE A 73 -4.37 4.08 5.34
C PHE A 73 -5.37 2.96 5.59
N ASP A 74 -4.92 1.90 6.28
CA ASP A 74 -5.76 0.73 6.57
C ASP A 74 -6.55 0.87 7.89
N ASP A 75 -7.17 2.05 8.12
CA ASP A 75 -7.90 2.34 9.37
C ASP A 75 -9.11 1.41 9.59
N GLU A 76 -9.64 0.84 8.51
CA GLU A 76 -10.76 -0.11 8.50
C GLU A 76 -10.31 -1.60 8.49
N GLY A 77 -9.00 -1.87 8.49
CA GLY A 77 -8.46 -3.23 8.41
C GLY A 77 -8.86 -3.96 7.12
N VAL A 78 -9.00 -3.25 6.00
CA VAL A 78 -9.24 -3.81 4.67
C VAL A 78 -8.17 -4.84 4.32
N CYS A 79 -6.90 -4.56 4.60
CA CYS A 79 -5.78 -5.44 4.29
C CYS A 79 -5.41 -6.36 5.46
N LEU A 80 -5.45 -5.84 6.69
CA LEU A 80 -5.06 -6.58 7.90
C LEU A 80 -6.08 -7.61 8.42
N ARG A 81 -7.28 -7.70 7.83
CA ARG A 81 -8.31 -8.69 8.24
C ARG A 81 -8.04 -10.14 7.79
N LYS A 82 -6.87 -10.44 7.23
CA LYS A 82 -6.58 -11.79 6.68
C LYS A 82 -6.31 -12.86 7.76
N ASP A 83 -6.16 -12.50 9.05
CA ASP A 83 -5.94 -13.46 10.15
C ASP A 83 -7.21 -14.04 10.80
N THR A 84 -8.42 -13.69 10.33
CA THR A 84 -9.68 -14.21 10.91
C THR A 84 -10.52 -15.08 9.98
N LEU A 85 -9.98 -15.47 8.82
CA LEU A 85 -10.66 -16.37 7.87
C LEU A 85 -10.05 -17.78 7.84
N GLU A 86 -9.68 -18.32 9.00
CA GLU A 86 -9.52 -19.77 9.19
C GLU A 86 -10.00 -20.18 10.60
N ALA A 87 -11.33 -20.29 10.77
CA ALA A 87 -12.01 -21.35 11.53
C ALA A 87 -13.51 -21.05 11.67
N ASP A 88 -14.31 -22.00 11.17
CA ASP A 88 -15.69 -22.32 11.56
C ASP A 88 -16.79 -21.33 11.09
N VAL A 89 -17.79 -21.74 10.29
CA VAL A 89 -18.90 -22.69 10.59
C VAL A 89 -19.67 -22.93 9.24
N PRO A 90 -20.16 -24.14 8.84
CA PRO A 90 -21.43 -24.66 9.38
C PRO A 90 -21.75 -26.19 9.45
N ILE A 91 -22.27 -26.60 10.63
CA ILE A 91 -23.49 -27.43 10.98
C ILE A 91 -23.78 -28.70 10.14
N VAL A 92 -23.86 -29.97 10.65
CA VAL A 92 -24.95 -30.58 11.45
C VAL A 92 -24.62 -31.95 12.11
N ALA A 93 -24.97 -32.05 13.40
CA ALA A 93 -25.52 -33.15 14.23
C ALA A 93 -25.09 -34.64 14.08
N ALA A 94 -24.51 -35.21 15.16
CA ALA A 94 -25.01 -36.43 15.83
C ALA A 94 -24.31 -36.65 17.20
N ALA A 95 -25.07 -37.20 18.15
CA ALA A 95 -24.87 -37.22 19.60
C ALA A 95 -23.75 -38.14 20.15
N ALA A 96 -23.15 -37.76 21.30
CA ALA A 96 -23.32 -38.45 22.58
C ALA A 96 -22.56 -37.74 23.74
N GLU A 97 -23.34 -37.27 24.71
CA GLU A 97 -23.18 -37.28 26.19
C GLU A 97 -21.82 -36.99 26.87
N GLY A 98 -21.84 -36.00 27.77
CA GLY A 98 -20.83 -35.81 28.82
C GLY A 98 -20.86 -34.42 29.48
N GLU A 99 -21.73 -34.24 30.48
CA GLU A 99 -21.71 -33.13 31.45
C GLU A 99 -20.36 -33.06 32.19
N ILE A 100 -19.85 -31.87 32.53
CA ILE A 100 -19.53 -31.47 33.92
C ILE A 100 -19.65 -29.94 34.08
N GLU A 101 -20.41 -29.61 35.11
CA GLU A 101 -20.71 -28.35 35.81
C GLU A 101 -19.49 -27.72 36.51
N SER A 102 -19.35 -26.39 36.46
CA SER A 102 -18.76 -25.66 37.58
C SER A 102 -19.25 -24.21 37.58
N GLU A 103 -20.22 -24.01 38.45
CA GLU A 103 -20.74 -22.77 39.01
C GLU A 103 -19.61 -21.90 39.58
N ASP A 104 -19.59 -20.61 39.24
CA ASP A 104 -19.27 -19.59 40.25
C ASP A 104 -20.01 -18.29 39.94
N THR A 105 -20.82 -17.89 40.90
CA THR A 105 -21.67 -16.70 40.93
C THR A 105 -21.10 -15.78 42.00
N LEU A 106 -20.84 -14.51 41.67
CA LEU A 106 -20.94 -13.36 42.60
C LEU A 106 -21.13 -12.10 41.74
N THR A 107 -22.36 -11.61 41.57
CA THR A 107 -23.10 -10.62 42.38
C THR A 107 -22.69 -9.16 42.18
N GLU A 108 -23.76 -8.37 42.01
CA GLU A 108 -23.85 -6.94 41.78
C GLU A 108 -23.26 -6.07 42.90
N ILE A 109 -22.76 -4.90 42.49
CA ILE A 109 -22.81 -3.67 43.29
C ILE A 109 -23.32 -2.54 42.38
N ASN A 110 -24.45 -1.95 42.77
CA ASN A 110 -24.97 -0.67 42.25
C ASN A 110 -24.62 0.45 43.24
N GLU A 111 -24.87 1.69 42.79
CA GLU A 111 -24.65 3.02 43.42
C GLU A 111 -23.35 3.68 42.94
N GLY A 112 -23.32 4.78 42.19
CA GLY A 112 -24.33 5.78 41.79
C GLY A 112 -23.75 7.16 42.05
N ASP A 113 -23.55 8.00 41.02
CA ASP A 113 -23.80 9.45 41.07
C ASP A 113 -23.60 10.11 39.69
N ASN A 114 -24.45 11.10 39.40
CA ASN A 114 -24.36 12.00 38.27
C ASN A 114 -23.33 13.10 38.56
N SER A 115 -22.59 13.52 37.54
CA SER A 115 -22.52 14.96 37.27
C SER A 115 -22.10 15.20 35.82
N ALA A 116 -22.97 15.91 35.11
CA ALA A 116 -22.68 16.51 33.83
C ALA A 116 -21.69 17.67 34.04
N GLU A 117 -20.59 17.65 33.28
CA GLU A 117 -19.87 18.87 32.93
C GLU A 117 -19.73 18.91 31.40
N GLU A 118 -20.19 20.04 30.89
CA GLU A 118 -20.40 20.41 29.51
C GLU A 118 -19.06 20.92 28.96
N GLU A 119 -18.40 20.13 28.10
CA GLU A 119 -17.32 20.63 27.25
C GLU A 119 -17.66 20.25 25.80
N ALA A 120 -18.00 21.26 25.02
CA ALA A 120 -18.35 21.11 23.62
C ALA A 120 -17.09 20.71 22.83
N GLU A 121 -16.89 19.40 22.66
CA GLU A 121 -15.92 18.85 21.75
C GLU A 121 -16.37 19.16 20.32
N ASN A 122 -15.68 20.14 19.72
CA ASN A 122 -15.83 20.51 18.33
C ASN A 122 -15.35 19.33 17.48
N VAL A 123 -16.28 18.45 17.12
CA VAL A 123 -16.07 17.33 16.19
C VAL A 123 -15.66 17.92 14.84
N VAL A 124 -14.35 18.03 14.63
CA VAL A 124 -13.78 18.23 13.30
C VAL A 124 -14.02 16.95 12.53
N THR A 125 -15.16 16.89 11.85
CA THR A 125 -15.38 15.94 10.76
C THR A 125 -14.38 16.28 9.66
N THR A 126 -13.21 15.63 9.70
CA THR A 126 -12.27 15.63 8.58
C THR A 126 -12.94 14.89 7.44
N ALA A 127 -13.56 15.65 6.54
CA ALA A 127 -14.04 15.14 5.27
C ALA A 127 -12.87 14.48 4.53
N ALA A 128 -13.10 13.30 3.98
CA ALA A 128 -12.17 12.62 3.10
C ALA A 128 -11.65 13.60 2.02
N PRO A 129 -10.34 13.61 1.71
CA PRO A 129 -9.82 14.44 0.63
C PRO A 129 -10.53 14.05 -0.66
N GLY A 130 -11.30 14.99 -1.22
CA GLY A 130 -12.04 14.77 -2.46
C GLY A 130 -11.10 14.45 -3.63
N PRO A 131 -11.61 13.98 -4.78
CA PRO A 131 -10.78 13.65 -5.93
C PRO A 131 -9.94 14.85 -6.39
N SER A 132 -8.63 14.63 -6.55
CA SER A 132 -7.71 15.67 -7.01
C SER A 132 -8.02 16.07 -8.45
N THR A 133 -8.19 17.37 -8.69
CA THR A 133 -8.48 17.92 -10.04
C THR A 133 -7.23 18.06 -10.90
N VAL A 134 -6.04 17.80 -10.33
CA VAL A 134 -4.75 17.86 -11.03
C VAL A 134 -4.41 16.47 -11.60
N PRO A 135 -4.17 16.35 -12.92
CA PRO A 135 -3.83 15.08 -13.54
C PRO A 135 -2.45 14.58 -13.12
N ARG A 136 -2.27 13.25 -13.10
CA ARG A 136 -0.97 12.60 -12.89
C ARG A 136 0.03 13.07 -13.97
N PRO A 137 1.30 13.32 -13.60
CA PRO A 137 2.32 13.74 -14.56
C PRO A 137 2.63 12.61 -15.54
N HIS A 138 2.91 12.98 -16.79
CA HIS A 138 3.40 12.07 -17.83
C HIS A 138 4.91 12.24 -17.94
N CYS A 139 5.65 11.14 -17.95
CA CYS A 139 7.12 11.17 -17.94
C CYS A 139 7.70 11.27 -19.36
N ASP A 140 8.70 12.14 -19.51
CA ASP A 140 9.52 12.23 -20.72
C ASP A 140 10.66 11.20 -20.64
N PRO A 141 10.79 10.25 -21.60
CA PRO A 141 11.89 9.30 -21.62
C PRO A 141 13.28 9.95 -21.70
N ALA A 142 13.38 11.19 -22.17
CA ALA A 142 14.65 11.90 -22.33
C ALA A 142 15.13 12.61 -21.06
N ASN A 143 14.25 12.86 -20.09
CA ASN A 143 14.55 13.75 -18.96
C ASN A 143 13.97 13.24 -17.65
N ASP A 144 14.81 13.19 -16.62
CA ASP A 144 14.36 12.91 -15.26
C ASP A 144 13.72 14.17 -14.66
N SER A 145 12.64 13.99 -13.89
CA SER A 145 11.92 15.10 -13.26
C SER A 145 11.17 14.67 -12.00
N PHE A 146 10.89 15.62 -11.12
CA PHE A 146 10.14 15.39 -9.88
C PHE A 146 8.92 16.31 -9.83
N HIS A 147 7.77 15.76 -9.45
CA HIS A 147 6.50 16.51 -9.42
C HIS A 147 5.84 16.31 -8.05
N PRO A 148 5.27 17.34 -7.43
CA PRO A 148 4.61 17.16 -6.14
C PRO A 148 3.32 16.36 -6.27
N HIS A 149 2.98 15.61 -5.22
CA HIS A 149 1.64 15.03 -5.12
C HIS A 149 0.62 16.14 -4.79
N PRO A 150 -0.53 16.20 -5.49
CA PRO A 150 -1.43 17.36 -5.38
C PRO A 150 -2.18 17.44 -4.05
N GLN A 151 -2.27 16.33 -3.31
CA GLN A 151 -3.06 16.25 -2.07
C GLN A 151 -2.29 15.75 -0.85
N ARG A 152 -1.12 15.15 -1.06
CA ARG A 152 -0.43 14.40 -0.01
C ARG A 152 0.99 14.91 0.09
N CYS A 153 1.21 15.80 1.06
CA CYS A 153 2.48 16.49 1.24
C CYS A 153 3.65 15.50 1.42
N GLU A 154 3.39 14.33 1.99
CA GLU A 154 4.37 13.27 2.20
C GLU A 154 4.70 12.44 0.94
N TYR A 155 4.12 12.76 -0.23
CA TYR A 155 4.41 12.08 -1.50
C TYR A 155 4.84 13.05 -2.60
N TYR A 156 5.65 12.52 -3.52
CA TYR A 156 5.98 13.14 -4.80
C TYR A 156 6.05 12.07 -5.89
N TYR A 157 5.96 12.49 -7.14
CA TYR A 157 6.20 11.64 -8.29
C TYR A 157 7.65 11.83 -8.77
N SER A 158 8.33 10.72 -9.03
CA SER A 158 9.64 10.66 -9.65
C SER A 158 9.48 10.11 -11.06
N CYS A 159 9.86 10.89 -12.06
CA CYS A 159 10.00 10.46 -13.45
C CYS A 159 11.48 10.18 -13.71
N ILE A 160 11.83 8.94 -14.00
CA ILE A 160 13.21 8.57 -14.34
C ILE A 160 13.18 7.78 -15.64
N SER A 161 13.85 8.28 -16.70
CA SER A 161 13.90 7.61 -18.02
C SER A 161 12.54 7.19 -18.58
N GLY A 162 11.48 7.97 -18.33
CA GLY A 162 10.12 7.67 -18.78
C GLY A 162 9.25 6.88 -17.78
N TYR A 163 9.81 6.38 -16.68
CA TYR A 163 9.06 5.65 -15.67
C TYR A 163 8.54 6.57 -14.57
N LEU A 164 7.24 6.49 -14.30
CA LEU A 164 6.59 7.20 -13.21
C LEU A 164 6.53 6.35 -11.95
N THR A 165 7.15 6.82 -10.88
CA THR A 165 7.06 6.22 -9.55
C THR A 165 6.50 7.22 -8.55
N ILE A 166 5.53 6.80 -7.72
CA ILE A 166 5.11 7.58 -6.56
C ILE A 166 6.04 7.26 -5.38
N VAL A 167 6.70 8.27 -4.83
CA VAL A 167 7.68 8.12 -3.76
C VAL A 167 7.17 8.81 -2.50
N ARG A 168 7.25 8.11 -1.38
CA ARG A 168 6.95 8.67 -0.06
C ARG A 168 8.21 9.27 0.57
N CYS A 169 8.10 10.48 1.09
CA CYS A 169 9.11 11.05 1.98
C CYS A 169 9.21 10.26 3.30
N PRO A 170 10.34 10.37 4.04
CA PRO A 170 10.47 9.78 5.36
C PRO A 170 9.36 10.20 6.33
N TYR A 171 9.16 9.44 7.41
CA TYR A 171 8.13 9.74 8.39
C TYR A 171 8.28 11.16 8.98
N LYS A 172 7.19 11.93 8.96
CA LYS A 172 7.12 13.37 9.32
C LYS A 172 7.82 14.33 8.35
N TYR A 173 8.12 13.89 7.13
CA TYR A 173 8.65 14.74 6.07
C TYR A 173 7.61 14.94 4.95
N GLY A 174 7.67 16.10 4.30
CA GLY A 174 6.91 16.44 3.12
C GLY A 174 7.81 16.91 1.98
N TRP A 175 7.33 16.79 0.75
CA TRP A 175 8.02 17.23 -0.45
C TRP A 175 7.99 18.75 -0.56
N ASP A 176 9.17 19.38 -0.46
CA ASP A 176 9.34 20.81 -0.63
C ASP A 176 9.55 21.14 -2.11
N VAL A 177 8.53 21.72 -2.75
CA VAL A 177 8.54 22.04 -4.19
C VAL A 177 9.67 23.01 -4.55
N ALA A 178 10.01 23.93 -3.65
CA ALA A 178 11.03 24.95 -3.90
C ALA A 178 12.45 24.38 -3.98
N THR A 179 12.74 23.29 -3.27
CA THR A 179 14.07 22.67 -3.25
C THR A 179 14.14 21.27 -3.86
N GLU A 180 12.99 20.73 -4.29
CA GLU A 180 12.84 19.36 -4.81
C GLU A 180 13.43 18.33 -3.83
N GLN A 181 13.12 18.48 -2.54
CA GLN A 181 13.64 17.62 -1.48
C GLN A 181 12.58 17.35 -0.41
N CYS A 182 12.67 16.19 0.23
CA CYS A 182 11.92 15.92 1.45
C CYS A 182 12.48 16.75 2.61
N LYS A 183 11.64 17.60 3.20
CA LYS A 183 11.93 18.39 4.40
C LYS A 183 10.97 18.03 5.54
N PRO A 184 11.28 18.35 6.81
CA PRO A 184 10.29 18.23 7.88
C PRO A 184 8.98 18.91 7.49
N LEU A 185 7.83 18.30 7.84
CA LEU A 185 6.51 18.82 7.46
C LEU A 185 6.26 20.27 7.90
N THR A 186 6.93 20.73 8.96
CA THR A 186 6.85 22.12 9.43
C THR A 186 7.51 23.13 8.49
N ASP A 187 8.40 22.66 7.63
CA ASP A 187 9.29 23.49 6.81
C ASP A 187 9.04 23.30 5.31
N ALA A 188 8.37 22.20 4.92
CA ALA A 188 8.11 21.85 3.53
C ALA A 188 7.00 22.73 2.91
N GLN A 189 7.27 23.28 1.73
CA GLN A 189 6.27 23.94 0.89
C GLN A 189 5.68 22.93 -0.10
N CYS A 190 4.56 22.31 0.29
CA CYS A 190 3.87 21.30 -0.49
C CYS A 190 2.86 21.91 -1.48
N PHE A 191 2.52 21.16 -2.55
CA PHE A 191 1.61 21.66 -3.59
C PHE A 191 0.21 21.99 -3.08
N SER A 192 -0.31 21.23 -2.13
CA SER A 192 -1.60 21.54 -1.49
C SER A 192 -1.59 22.86 -0.68
N SER A 193 -0.42 23.44 -0.45
CA SER A 193 -0.23 24.71 0.27
C SER A 193 -0.11 25.92 -0.67
N LEU A 194 -0.13 25.70 -1.99
CA LEU A 194 0.03 26.73 -3.04
C LEU A 194 -1.29 27.16 -3.67
#